data_AF-A0A1M5TQ07-F1
#
_entry.id   AF-A0A1M5TQ07-F1
#
_cell.length_a   1.000
_cell.length_b   1.000
_cell.length_c   1.000
_cell.angle_alpha   90.00
_cell.angle_beta   90.00
_cell.angle_gamma   90.00
#
_symmetry.space_group_name_H-M   'P 1'
#
loop_
_entity.id
_entity.type
_entity.pdbx_description
1 polymer ?
#
loop_
_entity_poly.entity_id
_entity_poly.type
_entity_poly.pdbx_seq_one_letter_code
_entity_poly.pdbx_strand_id
1 'polypeptide(L)'
;MTKIGIKAAGNVAQTGQERAPPQQLELNEEESSKDAFFVQIAEIAEAMIARHGKDFAIGAFVLSAKFIAEGKPLINRNNGGG
;
A
#
# COMPACT_ATOMS: atom_id res chain seq x y z
N MET A 1 15.87 -37.28 -51.28
CA MET A 1 16.75 -37.01 -50.13
C MET A 1 15.94 -37.25 -48.87
N THR A 2 16.13 -38.43 -48.28
CA THR A 2 15.39 -38.94 -47.13
C THR A 2 16.10 -38.49 -45.85
N LYS A 3 15.38 -37.83 -44.94
CA LYS A 3 15.90 -37.51 -43.59
C LYS A 3 15.06 -38.25 -42.54
N ILE A 4 15.61 -39.39 -42.12
CA ILE A 4 15.45 -40.02 -40.80
C ILE A 4 15.97 -39.02 -39.74
N GLY A 5 15.46 -38.85 -38.52
CA GLY A 5 14.40 -39.48 -37.73
C GLY A 5 14.35 -38.79 -36.34
N ILE A 6 13.87 -39.53 -35.31
CA ILE A 6 14.02 -39.34 -33.84
C ILE A 6 12.69 -39.22 -33.06
N LYS A 7 12.26 -40.41 -32.58
CA LYS A 7 11.94 -40.79 -31.19
C LYS A 7 10.61 -40.37 -30.54
N ALA A 8 9.75 -41.39 -30.40
CA ALA A 8 8.72 -41.48 -29.37
C ALA A 8 9.33 -41.72 -27.97
N ALA A 9 8.70 -41.12 -26.95
CA ALA A 9 8.48 -41.62 -25.58
C ALA A 9 8.54 -40.46 -24.57
N GLY A 10 7.53 -40.32 -23.71
CA GLY A 10 7.64 -39.50 -22.51
C GLY A 10 6.33 -38.94 -21.98
N ASN A 11 5.46 -39.84 -21.54
CA ASN A 11 4.41 -39.65 -20.55
C ASN A 11 4.85 -38.73 -19.38
N VAL A 12 4.06 -37.74 -18.97
CA VAL A 12 3.60 -37.53 -17.58
C VAL A 12 2.63 -36.34 -17.49
N ALA A 13 1.38 -36.65 -17.16
CA ALA A 13 0.52 -35.92 -16.24
C ALA A 13 0.61 -34.38 -16.23
N GLN A 14 -0.18 -33.71 -17.08
CA GLN A 14 -0.82 -32.47 -16.64
C GLN A 14 -2.06 -32.86 -15.85
N THR A 15 -1.84 -33.33 -14.62
CA THR A 15 -2.87 -33.33 -13.58
C THR A 15 -3.38 -31.91 -13.46
N GLY A 16 -4.69 -31.76 -13.52
CA GLY A 16 -5.36 -30.49 -13.31
C GLY A 16 -4.82 -29.83 -12.06
N GLN A 17 -4.09 -28.72 -12.24
CA GLN A 17 -4.05 -27.72 -11.20
C GLN A 17 -5.47 -27.20 -11.13
N GLU A 18 -6.25 -27.76 -10.20
CA GLU A 18 -7.35 -27.07 -9.57
C GLU A 18 -6.84 -25.66 -9.31
N ARG A 19 -7.32 -24.70 -10.12
CA ARG A 19 -7.13 -23.30 -9.81
C ARG A 19 -7.77 -23.12 -8.46
N ALA A 20 -6.94 -23.06 -7.41
CA ALA A 20 -7.38 -22.58 -6.12
C ALA A 20 -8.23 -21.34 -6.39
N PRO A 21 -9.46 -21.26 -5.83
CA PRO A 21 -10.29 -20.08 -6.05
C PRO A 21 -9.44 -18.85 -5.72
N PRO A 22 -9.62 -17.72 -6.45
CA PRO A 22 -8.97 -16.49 -6.05
C PRO A 22 -9.32 -16.30 -4.58
N GLN A 23 -8.31 -16.40 -3.72
CA GLN A 23 -8.45 -16.11 -2.32
C GLN A 23 -8.85 -14.65 -2.32
N GLN A 24 -10.16 -14.39 -2.21
CA GLN A 24 -10.68 -13.09 -1.88
C GLN A 24 -9.97 -12.77 -0.57
N LEU A 25 -8.95 -11.93 -0.66
CA LEU A 25 -8.44 -11.20 0.48
C LEU A 25 -9.63 -10.36 0.92
N GLU A 26 -10.50 -10.95 1.75
CA GLU A 26 -11.42 -10.21 2.58
C GLU A 26 -10.51 -9.24 3.33
N LEU A 27 -10.48 -7.99 2.85
CA LEU A 27 -9.79 -6.91 3.53
C LEU A 27 -10.31 -6.96 4.95
N ASN A 28 -9.44 -7.36 5.87
CA ASN A 28 -9.85 -7.47 7.25
C ASN A 28 -10.26 -6.06 7.72
N GLU A 29 -11.13 -5.97 8.72
CA GLU A 29 -11.63 -4.67 9.20
C GLU A 29 -10.47 -3.72 9.59
N GLU A 30 -9.34 -4.28 10.02
CA GLU A 30 -8.10 -3.56 10.32
C GLU A 30 -7.44 -2.95 9.06
N GLU A 31 -7.39 -3.66 7.94
CA GLU A 31 -6.88 -3.20 6.65
C GLU A 31 -7.77 -2.10 6.08
N SER A 32 -9.09 -2.26 6.16
CA SER A 32 -10.03 -1.22 5.76
C SER A 32 -9.86 0.06 6.60
N SER A 33 -9.68 -0.10 7.91
CA SER A 33 -9.41 1.03 8.81
C SER A 33 -8.09 1.75 8.46
N LYS A 34 -7.02 0.99 8.20
CA LYS A 34 -5.72 1.55 7.78
C LYS A 34 -5.82 2.32 6.46
N ASP A 35 -6.52 1.75 5.47
CA ASP A 35 -6.74 2.39 4.17
C ASP A 35 -7.48 3.73 4.31
N ALA A 36 -8.51 3.79 5.16
CA ALA A 36 -9.23 5.03 5.44
C ALA A 36 -8.33 6.14 6.03
N PHE A 37 -7.31 5.80 6.81
CA PHE A 37 -6.31 6.78 7.26
C PHE A 37 -5.38 7.22 6.14
N PHE A 38 -4.97 6.32 5.25
CA PHE A 38 -4.16 6.69 4.08
C PHE A 38 -4.89 7.66 3.16
N VAL A 39 -6.19 7.44 2.92
CA VAL A 39 -7.03 8.36 2.15
C VAL A 39 -7.06 9.74 2.79
N GLN A 40 -7.33 9.83 4.09
CA GLN A 40 -7.34 11.12 4.81
C GLN A 40 -5.98 11.85 4.76
N ILE A 41 -4.87 11.11 4.90
CA ILE A 41 -3.53 11.68 4.80
C ILE A 41 -3.31 12.24 3.40
N ALA A 42 -3.74 11.54 2.35
CA ALA A 42 -3.62 12.00 0.97
C ALA A 42 -4.44 13.28 0.72
N GLU A 43 -5.69 13.33 1.18
CA GLU A 43 -6.55 14.52 1.06
C GLU A 43 -5.93 15.74 1.74
N ILE A 44 -5.36 15.57 2.94
CA ILE A 44 -4.66 16.63 3.66
C ILE A 44 -3.40 17.06 2.89
N ALA A 45 -2.63 16.10 2.36
CA ALA A 45 -1.44 16.39 1.56
C ALA A 45 -1.78 17.25 0.35
N GLU A 46 -2.80 16.88 -0.42
CA GLU A 46 -3.28 17.64 -1.58
C GLU A 46 -3.71 19.06 -1.18
N ALA A 47 -4.45 19.20 -0.07
CA ALA A 47 -4.86 20.50 0.43
C ALA A 47 -3.67 21.39 0.84
N MET A 48 -2.62 20.80 1.42
CA MET A 48 -1.39 21.51 1.79
C MET A 48 -0.58 21.90 0.54
N ILE A 49 -0.46 20.99 -0.43
CA ILE A 49 0.22 21.24 -1.71
C ILE A 49 -0.45 22.39 -2.45
N ALA A 50 -1.77 22.37 -2.55
CA ALA A 50 -2.54 23.39 -3.27
C ALA A 50 -2.37 24.80 -2.66
N ARG A 51 -2.19 24.91 -1.34
CA ARG A 51 -2.09 26.22 -0.65
C ARG A 51 -0.67 26.70 -0.42
N HIS A 52 0.27 25.79 -0.21
CA HIS A 52 1.61 26.11 0.30
C HIS A 52 2.75 25.41 -0.46
N GLY A 53 2.43 24.56 -1.42
CA GLY A 53 3.41 23.83 -2.23
C GLY A 53 3.87 22.50 -1.61
N LYS A 54 4.55 21.72 -2.46
CA LYS A 54 4.96 20.34 -2.14
C LYS A 54 6.00 20.26 -1.03
N ASP A 55 6.97 21.17 -1.02
CA ASP A 55 8.05 21.15 -0.02
C ASP A 55 7.50 21.36 1.40
N PHE A 56 6.51 22.25 1.54
CA PHE A 56 5.83 22.46 2.81
C PHE A 56 5.09 21.19 3.27
N ALA A 57 4.30 20.55 2.39
CA ALA A 57 3.55 19.35 2.71
C ALA A 57 4.46 18.22 3.20
N ILE A 58 5.55 17.96 2.48
CA ILE A 58 6.55 16.95 2.85
C ILE A 58 7.17 17.28 4.20
N GLY A 59 7.64 18.53 4.40
CA GLY A 59 8.28 18.94 5.64
C GLY A 59 7.39 18.78 6.87
N ALA A 60 6.11 19.12 6.75
CA ALA A 60 5.14 18.97 7.83
C ALA A 60 4.85 17.50 8.18
N PHE A 61 4.74 16.60 7.20
CA PHE A 61 4.58 15.17 7.49
C PHE A 61 5.84 14.56 8.13
N VAL A 62 7.03 14.93 7.64
CA VAL A 62 8.30 14.48 8.25
C VAL A 62 8.41 14.96 9.70
N LEU A 63 8.05 16.22 9.98
CA LEU A 63 8.05 16.75 11.34
C LEU A 63 7.03 16.03 12.25
N SER A 64 5.84 15.76 11.73
CA SER A 64 4.79 15.02 12.46
C SER A 64 5.26 13.60 12.79
N ALA A 65 5.84 12.89 11.81
CA ALA A 65 6.41 11.57 12.01
C ALA A 65 7.53 11.57 13.06
N LYS A 66 8.40 12.59 13.05
CA LYS A 66 9.42 12.77 14.08
C LYS A 66 8.80 12.92 15.48
N PHE A 67 7.77 13.74 15.65
CA PHE A 67 7.13 13.92 16.96
C PHE A 67 6.50 12.63 17.46
N ILE A 68 5.88 11.84 16.57
CA ILE A 68 5.37 10.51 16.89
C ILE A 68 6.51 9.60 17.38
N ALA A 69 7.62 9.55 16.65
CA ALA A 69 8.78 8.73 17.00
C ALA A 69 9.42 9.14 18.34
N GLU A 70 9.39 10.44 18.66
CA GLU A 70 9.88 11.00 19.92
C GLU A 70 8.86 10.88 21.08
N GLY A 71 7.65 10.36 20.84
CA GLY A 71 6.58 10.28 21.84
C GLY A 71 6.02 11.64 22.28
N LYS A 72 6.21 12.69 21.45
CA LYS A 72 5.74 14.04 21.75
C LYS A 72 4.27 14.21 21.38
N PRO A 73 3.50 15.03 22.12
CA PRO A 73 2.14 15.36 21.74
C PRO A 73 2.09 16.10 20.39
N LEU A 74 1.27 15.62 19.46
CA LEU A 74 1.00 16.32 18.19
C LEU A 74 0.06 17.51 18.37
N ILE A 75 -0.80 17.44 19.39
CA ILE A 75 -1.74 18.50 19.74
C ILE A 75 -1.40 18.95 21.16
N ASN A 76 -0.84 20.14 21.26
CA ASN A 76 -0.78 20.84 22.54
C ASN A 76 -2.15 21.48 22.79
N ARG A 77 -3.04 20.75 23.47
CA ARG A 77 -4.38 21.25 23.87
C ARG A 77 -4.31 22.54 24.70
N ASN A 78 -3.13 22.90 25.23
CA ASN A 78 -2.91 24.12 26.00
C ASN A 78 -2.74 25.39 25.16
N ASN A 79 -2.65 25.29 23.82
CA ASN A 79 -2.64 26.45 22.94
C ASN A 79 -4.06 26.69 22.41
N GLY A 80 -4.93 27.19 23.29
CA GLY A 80 -6.20 27.78 22.91
C GLY A 80 -5.96 29.08 22.15
N GLY A 81 -5.82 28.99 20.83
CA GLY A 81 -5.87 30.15 19.93
C GLY A 81 -7.31 30.45 19.56
N GLY A 82 -7.94 31.36 20.31
CA GLY A 82 -9.09 32.14 19.84
C GLY A 82 -8.66 33.34 19.00
#